data_AF-A0AAD8X3B7-F1
#
_entry.id   AF-A0AAD8X3B7-F1
#
_cell.length_a   1.000
_cell.length_b   1.000
_cell.length_c   1.000
_cell.angle_alpha   90.00
_cell.angle_beta   90.00
_cell.angle_gamma   90.00
#
_symmetry.space_group_name_H-M   'P 1'
#
loop_
_entity.id
_entity.type
_entity.pdbx_description
1 polymer ?
#
loop_
_entity_poly.entity_id
_entity_poly.type
_entity_poly.pdbx_seq_one_letter_code
_entity_poly.pdbx_strand_id
1 'polypeptide(L)'
;MEAAAADLLAALSSPRSGSGAGLHARFSAYLQPFSHYLLAANPSNPTPPPKRTDAATVRPLAKRFLPFLWSALKVLSSNPSSAADELLDIYGLVLDCLAAISPCLAGKPYAVLLQRVHFLRCLESRGHYARAEAEAAATLDALRCTLSPTTALGAASLLPEPAGVAGEDPEIATLAVELTVRLANCASKGKVKEAAPYQRLLVLVHQLRPWLRWLTLHFSSPY
;
A
#
# COMPACT_ATOMS: atom_id res chain seq x y z
N MET A 1 -24.04 13.74 5.53
CA MET A 1 -22.74 13.04 5.32
C MET A 1 -22.42 12.84 3.86
N GLU A 2 -23.35 12.35 3.04
CA GLU A 2 -23.13 12.16 1.60
C GLU A 2 -22.77 13.47 0.87
N ALA A 3 -23.37 14.61 1.25
CA ALA A 3 -23.01 15.91 0.71
C ALA A 3 -21.53 16.30 0.96
N ALA A 4 -20.99 15.97 2.13
CA ALA A 4 -19.58 16.21 2.46
C ALA A 4 -18.65 15.27 1.67
N ALA A 5 -19.06 14.01 1.47
CA ALA A 5 -18.32 13.05 0.66
C ALA A 5 -18.22 13.51 -0.81
N ALA A 6 -19.34 13.93 -1.40
CA ALA A 6 -19.38 14.42 -2.78
C ALA A 6 -18.55 15.70 -2.96
N ASP A 7 -18.63 16.63 -2.01
CA ASP A 7 -17.84 17.87 -1.99
C ASP A 7 -16.32 17.59 -1.91
N LEU A 8 -15.89 16.62 -1.09
CA LEU A 8 -14.48 16.21 -1.03
C LEU A 8 -13.99 15.57 -2.34
N LEU A 9 -14.80 14.72 -2.97
CA LEU A 9 -14.46 14.11 -4.27
C LEU A 9 -14.40 15.15 -5.39
N ALA A 10 -15.31 16.14 -5.38
CA ALA A 10 -15.28 17.26 -6.30
C ALA A 10 -14.02 18.12 -6.10
N ALA A 11 -13.60 18.35 -4.86
CA ALA A 11 -12.37 19.06 -4.55
C ALA A 11 -11.12 18.33 -5.05
N LEU A 12 -11.06 16.99 -4.94
CA LEU A 12 -9.97 16.19 -5.52
C LEU A 12 -9.88 16.32 -7.04
N SER A 13 -11.02 16.49 -7.71
CA SER A 13 -11.09 16.57 -9.18
C SER A 13 -10.85 17.99 -9.71
N SER A 14 -10.79 19.00 -8.83
CA SER A 14 -10.68 20.40 -9.23
C SER A 14 -9.23 20.78 -9.58
N PRO A 15 -8.96 21.40 -10.76
CA PRO A 15 -7.63 21.87 -11.15
C PRO A 15 -7.04 22.92 -10.20
N ARG A 16 -7.89 23.56 -9.39
CA ARG A 16 -7.53 24.61 -8.43
C ARG A 16 -6.95 24.06 -7.12
N SER A 17 -6.90 22.73 -6.95
CA SER A 17 -6.24 22.07 -5.81
C SER A 17 -4.74 22.34 -5.71
N GLY A 18 -4.12 22.96 -6.73
CA GLY A 18 -2.76 23.51 -6.63
C GLY A 18 -2.60 24.68 -5.63
N SER A 19 -3.71 25.24 -5.13
CA SER A 19 -3.74 26.25 -4.05
C SER A 19 -4.17 25.65 -2.70
N GLY A 20 -4.21 24.31 -2.59
CA GLY A 20 -4.77 23.54 -1.48
C GLY A 20 -4.09 23.83 -0.13
N ALA A 21 -4.62 24.80 0.60
CA ALA A 21 -4.38 24.90 2.03
C ALA A 21 -5.62 24.32 2.74
N GLY A 22 -5.48 23.11 3.28
CA GLY A 22 -6.47 22.53 4.20
C GLY A 22 -7.44 21.52 3.57
N LEU A 23 -7.19 21.05 2.33
CA LEU A 23 -7.94 19.91 1.80
C LEU A 23 -7.62 18.65 2.61
N HIS A 24 -6.35 18.45 2.94
CA HIS A 24 -5.94 17.36 3.82
C HIS A 24 -6.62 17.43 5.19
N ALA A 25 -6.77 18.63 5.76
CA ALA A 25 -7.47 18.84 7.02
C ALA A 25 -8.96 18.46 6.93
N ARG A 26 -9.62 18.79 5.81
CA ARG A 26 -11.02 18.40 5.57
C ARG A 26 -11.17 16.88 5.41
N PHE A 27 -10.25 16.22 4.70
CA PHE A 27 -10.20 14.76 4.60
C PHE A 27 -9.97 14.12 5.98
N SER A 28 -9.02 14.63 6.74
CA SER A 28 -8.71 14.16 8.10
C SER A 28 -9.92 14.30 9.03
N ALA A 29 -10.64 15.43 8.97
CA ALA A 29 -11.85 15.64 9.75
C ALA A 29 -12.98 14.67 9.34
N TYR A 30 -13.16 14.43 8.04
CA TYR A 30 -14.17 13.49 7.55
C TYR A 30 -13.85 12.03 7.91
N LEU A 31 -12.58 11.66 7.88
CA LEU A 31 -12.06 10.33 8.21
C LEU A 31 -11.69 10.16 9.69
N GLN A 32 -12.00 11.15 10.55
CA GLN A 32 -11.76 11.09 12.00
C GLN A 32 -12.24 9.78 12.66
N PRO A 33 -13.35 9.13 12.25
CA PRO A 33 -13.75 7.84 12.81
C PRO A 33 -12.72 6.70 12.66
N PHE A 34 -11.74 6.84 11.75
CA PHE A 34 -10.64 5.89 11.61
C PHE A 34 -9.46 6.16 12.56
N SER A 35 -9.39 7.33 13.19
CA SER A 35 -8.22 7.80 13.97
C SER A 35 -7.68 6.77 14.96
N HIS A 36 -8.56 6.09 15.70
CA HIS A 36 -8.18 5.05 16.66
C HIS A 36 -7.47 3.84 16.02
N TYR A 37 -7.81 3.50 14.78
CA TYR A 37 -7.18 2.41 14.03
C TYR A 37 -5.86 2.83 13.37
N LEU A 38 -5.76 4.12 13.00
CA LEU A 38 -4.55 4.67 12.38
C LEU A 38 -3.43 4.86 13.42
N LEU A 39 -3.76 5.31 14.63
CA LEU A 39 -2.78 5.50 15.72
C LEU A 39 -2.18 4.18 16.21
N ALA A 40 -2.91 3.08 16.11
CA ALA A 40 -2.45 1.76 16.51
C ALA A 40 -1.43 1.13 15.54
N ALA A 41 -1.27 1.71 14.33
CA ALA A 41 -0.30 1.28 13.33
C ALA A 41 1.06 2.01 13.45
N ASN A 42 1.19 2.99 14.35
CA ASN A 42 2.42 3.77 14.51
C ASN A 42 3.46 3.00 15.34
N PRO A 43 4.69 2.77 14.82
CA PRO A 43 5.75 2.03 15.53
C PRO A 43 6.33 2.78 16.74
N SER A 44 5.97 4.05 16.95
CA SER A 44 6.42 4.88 18.08
C SER A 44 5.60 4.70 19.35
N ASN A 45 4.50 3.93 19.30
CA ASN A 45 3.64 3.69 20.45
C ASN A 45 4.14 2.44 21.22
N PRO A 46 4.50 2.52 22.52
CA PRO A 46 5.00 1.37 23.29
C PRO A 46 3.94 0.27 23.54
N THR A 47 2.71 0.48 23.08
CA THR A 47 1.62 -0.48 23.21
C THR A 47 1.77 -1.60 22.17
N PRO A 48 1.68 -2.89 22.55
CA PRO A 48 1.74 -3.99 21.58
C PRO A 48 0.71 -3.77 20.46
N PRO A 49 1.05 -4.12 19.20
CA PRO A 49 0.11 -3.98 18.10
C PRO A 49 -1.18 -4.71 18.49
N PRO A 50 -2.36 -4.06 18.39
CA PRO A 50 -3.59 -4.71 18.76
C PRO A 50 -3.71 -6.01 17.96
N LYS A 51 -4.20 -7.06 18.63
CA LYS A 51 -4.67 -8.27 17.95
C LYS A 51 -5.51 -7.82 16.75
N ARG A 52 -5.19 -8.37 15.56
CA ARG A 52 -5.83 -8.09 14.27
C ARG A 52 -7.21 -7.48 14.45
N THR A 53 -7.38 -6.25 13.95
CA THR A 53 -8.66 -5.56 14.00
C THR A 53 -9.78 -6.49 13.55
N ASP A 54 -10.67 -6.86 14.48
CA ASP A 54 -11.72 -7.82 14.17
C ASP A 54 -12.69 -7.19 13.18
N ALA A 55 -13.02 -7.91 12.12
CA ALA A 55 -14.00 -7.50 11.12
C ALA A 55 -15.30 -7.01 11.76
N ALA A 56 -15.74 -7.59 12.89
CA ALA A 56 -16.92 -7.14 13.61
C ALA A 56 -16.82 -5.68 14.08
N THR A 57 -15.63 -5.26 14.53
CA THR A 57 -15.39 -3.90 15.07
C THR A 57 -15.34 -2.83 13.99
N VAL A 58 -14.86 -3.16 12.80
CA VAL A 58 -14.71 -2.21 11.68
C VAL A 58 -15.83 -2.30 10.64
N ARG A 59 -16.74 -3.28 10.74
CA ARG A 59 -17.87 -3.45 9.81
C ARG A 59 -18.76 -2.20 9.68
N PRO A 60 -19.10 -1.44 10.75
CA PRO A 60 -19.87 -0.21 10.61
C PRO A 60 -19.13 0.86 9.79
N LEU A 61 -17.81 0.97 9.98
CA LEU A 61 -16.97 1.88 9.22
C LEU A 61 -16.88 1.45 7.75
N ALA A 62 -16.66 0.15 7.50
CA ALA A 62 -16.61 -0.38 6.14
C ALA A 62 -17.91 -0.09 5.39
N LYS A 63 -19.07 -0.41 5.97
CA LYS A 63 -20.38 -0.13 5.35
C LYS A 63 -20.58 1.34 5.01
N ARG A 64 -20.11 2.24 5.88
CA ARG A 64 -20.33 3.69 5.74
C ARG A 64 -19.35 4.34 4.77
N PHE A 65 -18.07 3.95 4.79
CA PHE A 65 -17.00 4.70 4.13
C PHE A 65 -16.43 4.01 2.89
N LEU A 66 -16.66 2.70 2.71
CA LEU A 66 -16.08 1.97 1.59
C LEU A 66 -16.39 2.57 0.20
N PRO A 67 -17.64 3.00 -0.11
CA PRO A 67 -17.93 3.64 -1.39
C PRO A 67 -17.10 4.91 -1.60
N PHE A 68 -17.00 5.76 -0.58
CA PHE A 68 -16.21 6.98 -0.62
C PHE A 68 -14.72 6.71 -0.81
N LEU A 69 -14.15 5.76 -0.06
CA LEU A 69 -12.73 5.41 -0.14
C LEU A 69 -12.36 4.92 -1.55
N TRP A 70 -13.18 4.06 -2.16
CA TRP A 70 -12.96 3.61 -3.54
C TRP A 70 -13.09 4.73 -4.56
N SER A 71 -14.09 5.62 -4.42
CA SER A 71 -14.22 6.79 -5.30
C SER A 71 -13.02 7.73 -5.18
N ALA A 72 -12.54 7.99 -3.96
CA ALA A 72 -11.38 8.84 -3.74
C ALA A 72 -10.11 8.21 -4.36
N LEU A 73 -9.89 6.91 -4.15
CA LEU A 73 -8.76 6.18 -4.74
C LEU A 73 -8.78 6.26 -6.27
N LYS A 74 -9.94 6.07 -6.90
CA LYS A 74 -10.06 6.16 -8.36
C LYS A 74 -9.65 7.53 -8.90
N VAL A 75 -10.01 8.61 -8.19
CA VAL A 75 -9.62 9.97 -8.58
C VAL A 75 -8.12 10.17 -8.38
N LEU A 76 -7.59 9.79 -7.22
CA LEU A 76 -6.18 9.95 -6.85
C LEU A 76 -5.24 9.13 -7.74
N SER A 77 -5.62 7.91 -8.10
CA SER A 77 -4.83 7.02 -8.97
C SER A 77 -4.77 7.50 -10.42
N SER A 78 -5.72 8.33 -10.85
CA SER A 78 -5.84 8.75 -12.26
C SER A 78 -4.90 9.91 -12.64
N ASN A 79 -4.29 10.61 -11.67
CA ASN A 79 -3.47 11.79 -11.95
C ASN A 79 -2.15 11.86 -11.14
N PRO A 80 -1.24 10.86 -11.31
CA PRO A 80 -0.09 10.67 -10.42
C PRO A 80 1.08 11.66 -10.64
N SER A 81 1.13 12.38 -11.77
CA SER A 81 2.30 13.18 -12.17
C SER A 81 2.22 14.67 -11.83
N SER A 82 1.00 15.20 -11.69
CA SER A 82 0.74 16.63 -11.41
C SER A 82 0.31 16.91 -9.97
N ALA A 83 0.17 15.87 -9.16
CA ALA A 83 -0.37 15.96 -7.81
C ALA A 83 0.55 16.74 -6.86
N ALA A 84 -0.02 17.71 -6.14
CA ALA A 84 0.64 18.40 -5.03
C ALA A 84 0.94 17.42 -3.87
N ASP A 85 1.90 17.73 -3.02
CA ASP A 85 2.26 16.88 -1.87
C ASP A 85 1.05 16.63 -0.94
N GLU A 86 0.16 17.62 -0.80
CA GLU A 86 -1.09 17.47 -0.06
C GLU A 86 -1.99 16.33 -0.62
N LEU A 87 -2.01 16.12 -1.94
CA LEU A 87 -2.76 15.02 -2.55
C LEU A 87 -2.10 13.66 -2.29
N LEU A 88 -0.76 13.60 -2.19
CA LEU A 88 -0.05 12.39 -1.78
C LEU A 88 -0.37 12.04 -0.32
N ASP A 89 -0.50 13.04 0.55
CA ASP A 89 -0.90 12.85 1.95
C ASP A 89 -2.34 12.34 2.06
N ILE A 90 -3.26 12.92 1.28
CA ILE A 90 -4.63 12.42 1.21
C ILE A 90 -4.66 10.98 0.68
N TYR A 91 -3.86 10.66 -0.34
CA TYR A 91 -3.77 9.29 -0.87
C TYR A 91 -3.27 8.30 0.18
N GLY A 92 -2.18 8.62 0.89
CA GLY A 92 -1.72 7.81 2.02
C GLY A 92 -2.82 7.58 3.06
N LEU A 93 -3.49 8.66 3.49
CA LEU A 93 -4.59 8.59 4.46
C LEU A 93 -5.74 7.68 3.99
N VAL A 94 -6.18 7.80 2.73
CA VAL A 94 -7.24 6.97 2.18
C VAL A 94 -6.83 5.49 2.14
N LEU A 95 -5.57 5.19 1.80
CA LEU A 95 -5.03 3.83 1.81
C LEU A 95 -4.94 3.24 3.22
N ASP A 96 -4.57 4.05 4.22
CA ASP A 96 -4.52 3.63 5.61
C ASP A 96 -5.92 3.35 6.16
N CYS A 97 -6.90 4.20 5.83
CA CYS A 97 -8.31 3.93 6.14
C CYS A 97 -8.81 2.64 5.47
N LEU A 98 -8.45 2.40 4.21
CA LEU A 98 -8.82 1.17 3.51
C LEU A 98 -8.15 -0.07 4.14
N ALA A 99 -6.89 0.05 4.55
CA ALA A 99 -6.18 -1.02 5.28
C ALA A 99 -6.84 -1.34 6.63
N ALA A 100 -7.33 -0.32 7.36
CA ALA A 100 -8.01 -0.52 8.63
C ALA A 100 -9.32 -1.32 8.49
N ILE A 101 -10.03 -1.18 7.37
CA ILE A 101 -11.25 -1.96 7.07
C ILE A 101 -10.98 -3.18 6.18
N SER A 102 -9.72 -3.50 5.88
CA SER A 102 -9.36 -4.64 5.03
C SER A 102 -10.00 -5.99 5.42
N PRO A 103 -10.23 -6.31 6.72
CA PRO A 103 -10.92 -7.56 7.11
C PRO A 103 -12.39 -7.63 6.67
N CYS A 104 -13.00 -6.50 6.28
CA CYS A 104 -14.37 -6.43 5.77
C CYS A 104 -14.45 -6.40 4.24
N LEU A 105 -13.33 -6.35 3.53
CA LEU A 105 -13.32 -6.27 2.07
C LEU A 105 -13.55 -7.66 1.49
N ALA A 106 -14.44 -7.74 0.50
CA ALA A 106 -14.55 -8.93 -0.34
C ALA A 106 -13.40 -8.95 -1.34
N GLY A 107 -12.85 -10.14 -1.60
CA GLY A 107 -11.81 -10.35 -2.62
C GLY A 107 -10.49 -10.83 -2.03
N LYS A 108 -9.42 -10.61 -2.80
CA LYS A 108 -8.08 -11.10 -2.48
C LYS A 108 -7.54 -10.37 -1.23
N PRO A 109 -6.90 -11.10 -0.28
CA PRO A 109 -6.46 -10.52 0.99
C PRO A 109 -5.34 -9.46 0.84
N TYR A 110 -4.75 -9.35 -0.35
CA TYR A 110 -3.72 -8.37 -0.71
C TYR A 110 -4.23 -7.26 -1.66
N ALA A 111 -5.54 -7.14 -1.89
CA ALA A 111 -6.11 -6.14 -2.81
C ALA A 111 -5.73 -4.69 -2.43
N VAL A 112 -5.62 -4.39 -1.13
CA VAL A 112 -5.16 -3.08 -0.64
C VAL A 112 -3.68 -2.85 -0.96
N LEU A 113 -2.85 -3.91 -0.94
CA LEU A 113 -1.43 -3.84 -1.24
C LEU A 113 -1.19 -3.49 -2.72
N LEU A 114 -2.03 -3.98 -3.62
CA LEU A 114 -2.00 -3.58 -5.04
C LEU A 114 -2.21 -2.06 -5.20
N GLN A 115 -3.16 -1.49 -4.44
CA GLN A 115 -3.38 -0.03 -4.46
C GLN A 115 -2.21 0.75 -3.85
N ARG A 116 -1.51 0.19 -2.85
CA ARG A 116 -0.28 0.80 -2.30
C ARG A 116 0.85 0.85 -3.33
N VAL A 117 0.96 -0.13 -4.23
CA VAL A 117 1.96 -0.06 -5.31
C VAL A 117 1.67 1.08 -6.30
N HIS A 118 0.39 1.37 -6.59
CA HIS A 118 0.05 2.55 -7.39
C HIS A 118 0.47 3.84 -6.69
N PHE A 119 0.29 3.94 -5.38
CA PHE A 119 0.75 5.08 -4.59
C PHE A 119 2.29 5.21 -4.59
N LEU A 120 3.04 4.11 -4.45
CA LEU A 120 4.50 4.11 -4.57
C LEU A 120 4.98 4.70 -5.89
N ARG A 121 4.31 4.38 -7.00
CA ARG A 121 4.60 4.96 -8.32
C ARG A 121 4.43 6.47 -8.34
N CYS A 122 3.44 7.00 -7.62
CA CYS A 122 3.21 8.44 -7.48
C CYS A 122 4.32 9.10 -6.66
N LEU A 123 4.77 8.46 -5.57
CA LEU A 123 5.87 8.98 -4.76
C LEU A 123 7.18 9.03 -5.57
N GLU A 124 7.50 7.96 -6.31
CA GLU A 124 8.70 7.88 -7.13
C GLU A 124 8.73 8.91 -8.27
N SER A 125 7.60 9.13 -8.95
CA SER A 125 7.51 10.11 -10.04
C SER A 125 7.71 11.54 -9.56
N ARG A 126 7.44 11.79 -8.27
CA ARG A 126 7.59 13.09 -7.59
C ARG A 126 8.93 13.25 -6.86
N GLY A 127 9.79 12.22 -6.89
CA GLY A 127 11.11 12.26 -6.24
C GLY A 127 11.10 12.00 -4.73
N HIS A 128 9.97 11.58 -4.16
CA HIS A 128 9.83 11.26 -2.73
C HIS A 128 10.40 9.86 -2.41
N TYR A 129 11.67 9.61 -2.78
CA TYR A 129 12.28 8.28 -2.72
C TYR A 129 12.37 7.70 -1.30
N ALA A 130 12.66 8.53 -0.29
CA ALA A 130 12.71 8.06 1.10
C ALA A 130 11.33 7.62 1.62
N ARG A 131 10.27 8.38 1.30
CA ARG A 131 8.89 8.02 1.64
C ARG A 131 8.44 6.78 0.86
N ALA A 132 8.79 6.68 -0.42
CA ALA A 132 8.50 5.52 -1.24
C ALA A 132 9.20 4.25 -0.72
N GLU A 133 10.46 4.35 -0.28
CA GLU A 133 11.18 3.23 0.32
C GLU A 133 10.50 2.74 1.61
N ALA A 134 10.16 3.65 2.52
CA ALA A 134 9.47 3.30 3.76
C ALA A 134 8.11 2.62 3.50
N GLU A 135 7.33 3.17 2.57
CA GLU A 135 6.04 2.61 2.15
C GLU A 135 6.21 1.24 1.48
N ALA A 136 7.24 1.04 0.66
CA ALA A 136 7.52 -0.22 -0.01
C ALA A 136 7.96 -1.31 0.99
N ALA A 137 8.78 -0.94 1.97
CA ALA A 137 9.17 -1.83 3.07
C ALA A 137 7.96 -2.25 3.91
N ALA A 138 7.10 -1.30 4.30
CA ALA A 138 5.88 -1.59 5.04
C ALA A 138 4.90 -2.48 4.25
N THR A 139 4.75 -2.21 2.95
CA THR A 139 3.88 -3.01 2.06
C THR A 139 4.42 -4.43 1.88
N LEU A 140 5.73 -4.61 1.78
CA LEU A 140 6.38 -5.92 1.74
C LEU A 140 6.18 -6.70 3.05
N ASP A 141 6.33 -6.05 4.21
CA ASP A 141 6.07 -6.67 5.50
C ASP A 141 4.60 -7.06 5.66
N ALA A 142 3.66 -6.21 5.21
CA ALA A 142 2.24 -6.53 5.20
C ALA A 142 1.93 -7.72 4.27
N LEU A 143 2.55 -7.77 3.08
CA LEU A 143 2.43 -8.91 2.17
C LEU A 143 2.90 -10.20 2.86
N ARG A 144 4.07 -10.16 3.50
CA ARG A 144 4.63 -11.29 4.26
C ARG A 144 3.66 -11.77 5.35
N CYS A 145 3.06 -10.87 6.12
CA CYS A 145 2.07 -11.21 7.14
C CYS A 145 0.78 -11.81 6.56
N THR A 146 0.35 -11.37 5.37
CA THR A 146 -0.80 -11.94 4.66
C THR A 146 -0.52 -13.35 4.15
N LEU A 147 0.68 -13.61 3.65
CA LEU A 147 1.08 -14.91 3.10
C LEU A 147 1.43 -15.95 4.18
N SER A 148 1.95 -15.49 5.32
CA SER A 148 2.42 -16.35 6.41
C SER A 148 1.86 -15.88 7.76
N PRO A 149 0.57 -16.13 8.04
CA PRO A 149 -0.10 -15.65 9.24
C PRO A 149 0.29 -16.39 10.52
N THR A 150 0.89 -17.59 10.42
CA THR A 150 1.12 -18.53 11.54
C THR A 150 2.59 -18.91 11.75
N THR A 151 3.48 -18.55 10.84
CA THR A 151 4.90 -18.95 10.91
C THR A 151 5.76 -17.74 11.21
N ALA A 152 6.50 -17.80 12.33
CA ALA A 152 7.59 -16.88 12.59
C ALA A 152 8.70 -17.13 11.56
N LEU A 153 8.58 -16.49 10.39
CA LEU A 153 9.66 -16.43 9.42
C LEU A 153 10.88 -15.87 10.13
N GLY A 154 12.02 -16.57 10.02
CA GLY A 154 13.28 -16.07 10.55
C GLY A 154 13.57 -14.67 9.98
N ALA A 155 14.24 -13.82 10.76
CA ALA A 155 14.49 -12.41 10.45
C ALA A 155 15.13 -12.14 9.06
N ALA A 156 15.68 -13.17 8.41
CA ALA A 156 16.27 -13.11 7.07
C ALA A 156 15.32 -13.43 5.89
N SER A 157 14.10 -13.94 6.15
CA SER A 157 13.13 -14.28 5.09
C SER A 157 12.16 -13.12 4.88
N LEU A 158 12.35 -12.41 3.77
CA LEU A 158 11.56 -11.24 3.37
C LEU A 158 10.33 -11.64 2.56
N LEU A 159 10.38 -12.79 1.89
CA LEU A 159 9.24 -13.45 1.25
C LEU A 159 9.21 -14.94 1.69
N PRO A 160 8.04 -15.48 2.04
CA PRO A 160 7.89 -16.91 2.26
C PRO A 160 8.11 -17.69 0.96
N GLU A 161 8.37 -19.00 1.06
CA GLU A 161 8.36 -19.90 -0.10
C GLU A 161 6.95 -19.97 -0.71
N PRO A 162 6.82 -19.98 -2.06
CA PRO A 162 5.53 -20.11 -2.71
C PRO A 162 4.99 -21.53 -2.50
N ALA A 163 3.98 -21.66 -1.64
CA ALA A 163 3.32 -22.93 -1.34
C ALA A 163 1.79 -22.77 -1.35
N GLY A 164 1.11 -23.83 -1.77
CA GLY A 164 -0.36 -23.87 -1.86
C GLY A 164 -0.94 -22.79 -2.79
N VAL A 165 -2.18 -22.39 -2.52
CA VAL A 165 -2.96 -21.44 -3.35
C VAL A 165 -2.25 -20.10 -3.55
N ALA A 166 -1.50 -19.62 -2.55
CA ALA A 166 -0.74 -18.38 -2.66
C ALA A 166 0.44 -18.51 -3.63
N GLY A 167 1.08 -19.68 -3.68
CA GLY A 167 2.17 -19.95 -4.60
C GLY A 167 1.73 -20.04 -6.06
N GLU A 168 0.44 -20.25 -6.34
CA GLU A 168 -0.15 -20.36 -7.67
C GLU A 168 -0.76 -19.04 -8.18
N ASP A 169 -0.80 -17.99 -7.36
CA ASP A 169 -1.44 -16.73 -7.70
C ASP A 169 -0.44 -15.74 -8.35
N PRO A 170 -0.55 -15.48 -9.67
CA PRO A 170 0.43 -14.65 -10.39
C PRO A 170 0.42 -13.18 -9.95
N GLU A 171 -0.67 -12.69 -9.35
CA GLU A 171 -0.72 -11.33 -8.82
C GLU A 171 0.18 -11.16 -7.60
N ILE A 172 0.38 -12.19 -6.78
CA ILE A 172 1.27 -12.15 -5.61
C ILE A 172 2.72 -12.07 -6.08
N ALA A 173 3.09 -12.89 -7.07
CA ALA A 173 4.41 -12.82 -7.69
C ALA A 173 4.65 -11.45 -8.34
N THR A 174 3.68 -10.93 -9.08
CA THR A 174 3.76 -9.59 -9.71
C THR A 174 3.93 -8.50 -8.65
N LEU A 175 3.14 -8.53 -7.58
CA LEU A 175 3.24 -7.58 -6.47
C LEU A 175 4.63 -7.61 -5.81
N ALA A 176 5.17 -8.79 -5.55
CA ALA A 176 6.49 -8.95 -4.95
C ALA A 176 7.62 -8.45 -5.86
N VAL A 177 7.51 -8.69 -7.17
CA VAL A 177 8.43 -8.15 -8.19
C VAL A 177 8.33 -6.63 -8.25
N GLU A 178 7.12 -6.07 -8.32
CA GLU A 178 6.92 -4.62 -8.38
C GLU A 178 7.53 -3.94 -7.14
N LEU A 179 7.25 -4.44 -5.94
CA LEU A 179 7.84 -3.90 -4.70
C LEU A 179 9.37 -3.92 -4.71
N THR A 180 9.96 -5.02 -5.22
CA THR A 180 11.43 -5.14 -5.33
C THR A 180 12.01 -4.13 -6.33
N VAL A 181 11.36 -3.94 -7.48
CA VAL A 181 11.73 -2.92 -8.46
C VAL A 181 11.61 -1.52 -7.87
N ARG A 182 10.57 -1.23 -7.08
CA ARG A 182 10.40 0.07 -6.42
C ARG A 182 11.49 0.34 -5.38
N LEU A 183 11.82 -0.64 -4.54
CA LEU A 183 12.94 -0.53 -3.60
C LEU A 183 14.27 -0.26 -4.33
N ALA A 184 14.52 -0.93 -5.47
CA ALA A 184 15.70 -0.69 -6.28
C ALA A 184 15.72 0.72 -6.90
N ASN A 185 14.57 1.19 -7.39
CA ASN A 185 14.43 2.55 -7.90
C ASN A 185 14.67 3.59 -6.80
N CYS A 186 14.15 3.38 -5.60
CA CYS A 186 14.35 4.29 -4.47
C CYS A 186 15.83 4.37 -4.08
N ALA A 187 16.51 3.22 -3.95
CA ALA A 187 17.94 3.19 -3.63
C ALA A 187 18.79 3.88 -4.71
N SER A 188 18.53 3.56 -5.98
CA SER A 188 19.29 4.10 -7.13
C SER A 188 19.03 5.59 -7.35
N LYS A 189 17.76 5.99 -7.50
CA LYS A 189 17.39 7.39 -7.80
C LYS A 189 17.51 8.30 -6.58
N GLY A 190 17.35 7.75 -5.38
CA GLY A 190 17.66 8.41 -4.11
C GLY A 190 19.16 8.55 -3.86
N LYS A 191 20.02 7.98 -4.72
CA LYS A 191 21.49 8.04 -4.63
C LYS A 191 22.01 7.51 -3.29
N VAL A 192 21.37 6.46 -2.78
CA VAL A 192 21.75 5.82 -1.52
C VAL A 192 23.14 5.20 -1.68
N LYS A 193 24.04 5.54 -0.75
CA LYS A 193 25.45 5.09 -0.78
C LYS A 193 25.71 3.91 0.15
N GLU A 194 24.83 3.68 1.11
CA GLU A 194 24.97 2.57 2.06
C GLU A 194 24.79 1.23 1.35
N ALA A 195 25.57 0.23 1.75
CA ALA A 195 25.48 -1.11 1.17
C ALA A 195 24.22 -1.87 1.61
N ALA A 196 23.67 -1.56 2.79
CA ALA A 196 22.61 -2.34 3.42
C ALA A 196 21.31 -2.42 2.56
N PRO A 197 20.80 -1.32 1.95
CA PRO A 197 19.64 -1.40 1.06
C PRO A 197 19.87 -2.28 -0.18
N TYR A 198 21.07 -2.23 -0.77
CA TYR A 198 21.42 -3.11 -1.90
C TYR A 198 21.58 -4.57 -1.49
N GLN A 199 22.13 -4.85 -0.30
CA GLN A 199 22.19 -6.21 0.25
C GLN A 199 20.78 -6.78 0.47
N ARG A 200 19.86 -5.98 1.02
CA ARG A 200 18.44 -6.36 1.18
C ARG A 200 17.80 -6.67 -0.18
N LEU A 201 18.08 -5.86 -1.20
CA LEU A 201 17.60 -6.10 -2.57
C LEU A 201 18.14 -7.40 -3.17
N LEU A 202 19.43 -7.71 -2.97
CA LEU A 202 20.01 -8.97 -3.45
C LEU A 202 19.33 -10.19 -2.81
N VAL A 203 19.05 -10.12 -1.50
CA VAL A 203 18.31 -11.17 -0.79
C VAL A 203 16.89 -11.31 -1.36
N LEU A 204 16.18 -10.20 -1.59
CA LEU A 204 14.84 -10.21 -2.20
C LEU A 204 14.84 -10.82 -3.58
N VAL A 205 15.78 -10.44 -4.45
CA VAL A 205 15.90 -11.00 -5.81
C VAL A 205 16.15 -12.49 -5.77
N HIS A 206 16.96 -12.97 -4.80
CA HIS A 206 17.16 -14.40 -4.61
C HIS A 206 15.87 -15.12 -4.19
N GLN A 207 15.16 -14.56 -3.21
CA GLN A 207 13.89 -15.10 -2.70
C GLN A 207 12.73 -15.01 -3.69
N LEU A 208 12.79 -14.11 -4.67
CA LEU A 208 11.81 -14.01 -5.74
C LEU A 208 11.92 -15.15 -6.76
N ARG A 209 13.09 -15.78 -6.92
CA ARG A 209 13.30 -16.80 -7.98
C ARG A 209 12.23 -17.91 -8.00
N PRO A 210 11.82 -18.50 -6.86
CA PRO A 210 10.76 -19.51 -6.86
C PRO A 210 9.39 -18.97 -7.30
N TRP A 211 9.10 -17.70 -7.01
CA TRP A 211 7.85 -17.02 -7.38
C TRP A 211 7.77 -16.70 -8.88
N LEU A 212 8.91 -16.55 -9.56
CA LEU A 212 8.98 -16.22 -10.99
C LEU A 212 8.64 -17.39 -11.93
N ARG A 213 8.53 -18.62 -11.42
CA ARG A 213 8.28 -19.84 -12.23
C ARG A 213 7.04 -19.70 -13.14
N TRP A 214 6.02 -18.99 -12.67
CA TRP A 214 4.77 -18.75 -13.42
C TRP A 214 4.91 -17.71 -14.53
N LEU A 215 5.71 -16.67 -14.30
CA LEU A 215 5.96 -15.65 -15.33
C LEU A 215 6.70 -16.28 -16.51
N THR A 216 7.67 -17.17 -16.25
CA THR A 216 8.37 -17.89 -17.32
C THR A 216 7.50 -18.86 -18.13
N LEU A 217 6.47 -19.47 -17.51
CA LEU A 217 5.57 -20.39 -18.20
C LEU A 217 4.59 -19.67 -19.15
N HIS A 218 4.10 -18.47 -18.77
CA HIS A 218 3.19 -17.69 -19.61
C HIS A 218 3.87 -16.93 -20.75
N PHE A 219 5.17 -16.59 -20.63
CA PHE A 219 5.96 -16.05 -21.75
C PHE A 219 6.46 -17.13 -22.72
N SER A 220 6.28 -18.42 -22.38
CA SER A 220 6.69 -19.55 -23.21
C SER A 220 5.53 -20.18 -24.00
N SER A 221 4.36 -19.53 -24.10
CA SER A 221 3.32 -19.95 -25.05
C SER A 221 3.65 -19.37 -26.43
N PRO A 222 4.16 -20.16 -27.39
CA PRO A 222 4.22 -19.71 -28.77
C PRO A 222 2.79 -19.54 -29.28
N TYR A 223 2.59 -18.50 -30.09
CA TYR A 223 1.48 -18.43 -31.02
C TYR A 223 1.48 -19.64 -31.97
#